data_AF-A0A1B6CUV1-F1
#
_entry.id   AF-A0A1B6CUV1-F1
#
_cell.length_a   1.000
_cell.length_b   1.000
_cell.length_c   1.000
_cell.angle_alpha   90.00
_cell.angle_beta   90.00
_cell.angle_gamma   90.00
#
_symmetry.space_group_name_H-M   'P 1'
#
loop_
_entity.id
_entity.type
_entity.pdbx_description
1 polymer ?
#
loop_
_entity_poly.entity_id
_entity_poly.type
_entity_poly.pdbx_seq_one_letter_code
_entity_poly.pdbx_strand_id
1 'polypeptide(L)'
;MLCHMFWLICTSVLVYVSAYNTENIEYYSPQVYAYSRTYMCYGDNFTVYSVPENIRLNRTRCGIYIHKKEFKEPPRIIYTEANKKGLYTVMVGEAVKDFETGWFYLLWLLVNIKGKDLIIGNLEDADEFMRKYNMMTDDTSKLLFMFLIMRVEF
;
A
#
# COMPACT_ATOMS: atom_id res chain seq x y z
N MET A 1 -54.05 -52.04 -11.86
CA MET A 1 -52.72 -51.59 -12.29
C MET A 1 -52.69 -50.07 -12.13
N LEU A 2 -51.81 -49.56 -11.25
CA LEU A 2 -51.33 -48.17 -11.13
C LEU A 2 -52.41 -47.11 -10.81
N CYS A 3 -52.67 -46.71 -9.56
CA CYS A 3 -51.80 -46.12 -8.51
C CYS A 3 -51.33 -44.68 -8.85
N HIS A 4 -51.84 -43.73 -8.07
CA HIS A 4 -51.39 -42.35 -7.83
C HIS A 4 -51.36 -41.33 -8.99
N MET A 5 -52.53 -40.74 -9.22
CA MET A 5 -52.71 -39.48 -9.92
C MET A 5 -52.86 -38.34 -8.91
N PHE A 6 -51.76 -37.91 -8.28
CA PHE A 6 -51.63 -36.63 -7.55
C PHE A 6 -50.17 -36.43 -7.16
N TRP A 7 -49.40 -35.68 -7.96
CA TRP A 7 -48.35 -34.82 -7.44
C TRP A 7 -47.91 -33.81 -8.52
N LEU A 8 -47.82 -32.55 -8.08
CA LEU A 8 -47.04 -31.46 -8.68
C LEU A 8 -47.63 -30.72 -9.88
N ILE A 9 -48.63 -29.91 -9.54
CA ILE A 9 -48.65 -28.48 -9.89
C ILE A 9 -47.31 -27.90 -9.39
N CYS A 10 -46.28 -27.88 -10.25
CA CYS A 10 -44.95 -27.35 -9.88
C CYS A 10 -44.17 -26.79 -11.07
N THR A 11 -44.86 -26.39 -12.13
CA THR A 11 -44.24 -25.76 -13.32
C THR A 11 -44.88 -24.42 -13.66
N SER A 12 -45.58 -23.82 -12.70
CA SER A 12 -45.99 -22.42 -12.79
C SER A 12 -44.80 -21.53 -12.48
N VAL A 13 -44.49 -20.68 -13.46
CA VAL A 13 -43.70 -19.47 -13.33
C VAL A 13 -42.20 -19.75 -13.22
N LEU A 14 -41.57 -19.82 -14.40
CA LEU A 14 -40.23 -19.31 -14.66
C LEU A 14 -39.98 -18.08 -13.78
N VAL A 15 -39.30 -18.31 -12.67
CA VAL A 15 -38.71 -17.26 -11.87
C VAL A 15 -37.71 -16.59 -12.79
N TYR A 16 -38.06 -15.37 -13.22
CA TYR A 16 -37.10 -14.37 -13.65
C TYR A 16 -36.16 -14.14 -12.46
N VAL A 17 -35.18 -15.04 -12.27
CA VAL A 17 -33.98 -14.71 -11.52
C VAL A 17 -33.20 -13.83 -12.47
N SER A 18 -33.47 -12.53 -12.35
CA SER A 18 -32.54 -11.44 -12.60
C SER A 18 -31.14 -11.97 -12.82
N ALA A 19 -30.69 -11.93 -14.08
CA ALA A 19 -29.28 -12.01 -14.40
C ALA A 19 -28.58 -11.02 -13.47
N TYR A 20 -27.89 -11.55 -12.46
CA TYR A 20 -26.98 -10.76 -11.65
C TYR A 20 -26.05 -10.09 -12.65
N ASN A 21 -26.08 -8.75 -12.68
CA ASN A 21 -25.03 -7.96 -13.30
C ASN A 21 -23.72 -8.46 -12.72
N THR A 22 -23.01 -9.29 -13.46
CA THR A 22 -21.57 -9.47 -13.29
C THR A 22 -20.97 -8.16 -13.77
N GLU A 23 -20.99 -7.14 -12.90
CA GLU A 23 -20.09 -6.01 -13.04
C GLU A 23 -18.71 -6.63 -13.20
N ASN A 24 -18.08 -6.33 -14.34
CA ASN A 24 -16.70 -6.71 -14.59
C ASN A 24 -15.90 -6.10 -13.44
N ILE A 25 -15.54 -6.92 -12.46
CA ILE A 25 -14.58 -6.53 -11.43
C ILE A 25 -13.27 -6.41 -12.19
N GLU A 26 -12.96 -5.21 -12.69
CA GLU A 26 -11.64 -4.88 -13.17
C GLU A 26 -10.69 -5.06 -11.99
N TYR A 27 -9.99 -6.18 -11.99
CA TYR A 27 -8.87 -6.39 -11.09
C TYR A 27 -7.81 -5.38 -11.49
N TYR A 28 -7.76 -4.27 -10.77
CA TYR A 28 -6.64 -3.33 -10.85
C TYR A 28 -5.41 -4.07 -10.36
N SER A 29 -4.61 -4.57 -11.30
CA SER A 29 -3.26 -5.01 -11.00
C SER A 29 -2.47 -3.73 -10.71
N PRO A 30 -2.05 -3.46 -9.47
CA PRO A 30 -1.21 -2.30 -9.20
C PRO A 30 -0.02 -2.39 -10.14
N GLN A 31 0.34 -1.28 -10.80
CA GLN A 31 1.61 -1.24 -11.51
C GLN A 31 2.73 -1.38 -10.49
N VAL A 32 3.10 -2.62 -10.22
CA VAL A 32 4.29 -2.96 -9.44
C VAL A 32 5.44 -2.69 -10.39
N TYR A 33 6.02 -1.48 -10.30
CA TYR A 33 7.34 -1.23 -10.89
C TYR A 33 8.24 -2.38 -10.45
N ALA A 34 8.73 -3.16 -11.41
CA ALA A 34 9.41 -4.43 -11.19
C ALA A 34 10.41 -4.32 -10.04
N TYR A 35 9.97 -4.76 -8.85
CA TYR A 35 10.74 -4.58 -7.63
C TYR A 35 11.84 -5.64 -7.63
N SER A 36 13.07 -5.17 -7.49
CA SER A 36 14.18 -6.02 -7.10
C SER A 36 14.70 -5.55 -5.75
N ARG A 37 14.97 -6.51 -4.86
CA ARG A 37 15.71 -6.29 -3.61
C ARG A 37 17.05 -5.56 -3.84
N THR A 38 17.59 -5.64 -5.06
CA THR A 38 18.85 -4.96 -5.47
C THR A 38 18.67 -3.58 -6.10
N TYR A 39 17.43 -3.15 -6.43
CA TYR A 39 17.14 -1.86 -7.06
C TYR A 39 16.08 -1.10 -6.25
N MET A 40 16.52 -0.46 -5.17
CA MET A 40 15.65 0.14 -4.15
C MET A 40 15.52 1.66 -4.24
N CYS A 41 15.51 2.19 -5.46
CA CYS A 41 15.50 3.63 -5.63
C CYS A 41 14.09 4.15 -5.87
N TYR A 42 13.75 5.21 -5.15
CA TYR A 42 12.50 5.94 -5.33
C TYR A 42 12.41 6.49 -6.76
N GLY A 43 11.18 6.65 -7.27
CA GLY A 43 10.96 7.38 -8.52
C GLY A 43 11.37 8.85 -8.42
N ASP A 44 11.51 9.54 -9.57
CA ASP A 44 11.98 10.94 -9.64
C ASP A 44 11.16 11.91 -8.78
N ASN A 45 9.86 11.63 -8.66
CA ASN A 45 8.91 12.48 -7.96
C ASN A 45 8.72 12.12 -6.49
N PHE A 46 9.45 11.12 -5.98
CA PHE A 46 9.31 10.64 -4.62
C PHE A 46 10.56 10.96 -3.79
N THR A 47 10.36 11.75 -2.72
CA THR A 47 11.40 12.06 -1.74
C THR A 47 10.92 11.77 -0.31
N VAL A 48 11.79 11.15 0.48
CA VAL A 48 11.62 10.95 1.93
C VAL A 48 12.67 11.79 2.66
N TYR A 49 12.27 12.48 3.72
CA TYR A 49 13.19 13.17 4.63
C TYR A 49 13.11 12.50 6.00
N SER A 50 14.25 12.07 6.51
CA SER A 50 14.35 11.50 7.85
C SER A 50 14.19 12.55 8.95
N VAL A 51 14.00 12.10 10.19
CA VAL A 51 13.89 12.97 11.36
C VAL A 51 14.78 12.39 12.47
N PRO A 52 15.71 13.16 13.06
CA PRO A 52 15.72 14.62 13.09
C PRO A 52 16.60 15.31 12.02
N GLU A 53 17.56 14.62 11.41
CA GLU A 53 18.59 15.29 10.61
C GLU A 53 18.14 15.68 9.19
N ASN A 54 16.89 15.39 8.81
CA ASN A 54 16.34 15.73 7.49
C ASN A 54 17.19 15.17 6.34
N ILE A 55 17.71 13.96 6.51
CA ILE A 55 18.48 13.28 5.47
C ILE A 55 17.52 13.02 4.30
N ARG A 56 17.80 13.67 3.17
CA ARG A 56 17.04 13.54 1.94
C ARG A 56 17.34 12.22 1.25
N LEU A 57 16.31 11.40 1.06
CA LEU A 57 16.34 10.15 0.30
C LEU A 57 15.43 10.29 -0.91
N ASN A 58 15.98 10.03 -2.08
CA ASN A 58 15.30 10.15 -3.38
C ASN A 58 15.96 9.17 -4.37
N ARG A 59 15.63 9.24 -5.65
CA ARG A 59 16.21 8.38 -6.69
C ARG A 59 17.75 8.32 -6.68
N THR A 60 18.44 9.43 -6.40
CA THR A 60 19.92 9.49 -6.44
C THR A 60 20.57 9.15 -5.11
N ARG A 61 19.80 9.16 -4.01
CA ARG A 61 20.30 8.98 -2.63
C ARG A 61 19.54 7.89 -1.86
N CYS A 62 19.05 6.91 -2.61
CA CYS A 62 18.47 5.66 -2.14
C CYS A 62 19.57 4.67 -1.71
N GLY A 63 19.20 3.64 -0.94
CA GLY A 63 20.09 2.52 -0.61
C GLY A 63 21.29 2.87 0.28
N ILE A 64 21.33 4.07 0.85
CA ILE A 64 22.38 4.49 1.77
C ILE A 64 22.15 3.90 3.17
N TYR A 65 23.23 3.73 3.92
CA TYR A 65 23.14 3.39 5.33
C TYR A 65 22.81 4.63 6.15
N ILE A 66 21.78 4.51 6.97
CA ILE A 66 21.29 5.59 7.83
C ILE A 66 21.16 5.05 9.24
N HIS A 67 21.54 5.87 10.21
CA HIS A 67 21.43 5.50 11.61
C HIS A 67 19.95 5.39 12.03
N LYS A 68 19.61 4.38 12.82
CA LYS A 68 18.23 4.10 13.26
C LYS A 68 17.48 5.28 13.90
N LYS A 69 18.23 6.20 14.51
CA LYS A 69 17.69 7.40 15.16
C LYS A 69 16.85 8.26 14.21
N GLU A 70 17.17 8.21 12.91
CA GLU A 70 16.57 9.01 11.84
C GLU A 70 15.15 8.60 11.45
N PHE A 71 14.67 7.47 11.97
CA PHE A 71 13.31 6.95 11.72
C PHE A 71 12.59 6.58 13.01
N LYS A 72 13.02 7.15 14.15
CA LYS A 72 12.26 7.05 15.41
C LYS A 72 10.97 7.86 15.34
N GLU A 73 11.00 8.96 14.60
CA GLU A 73 9.85 9.79 14.30
C GLU A 73 9.41 9.58 12.85
N PRO A 74 8.12 9.84 12.54
CA PRO A 74 7.61 9.75 11.18
C PRO A 74 8.42 10.61 10.22
N PRO A 75 8.93 10.06 9.12
CA PRO A 75 9.63 10.84 8.13
C PRO A 75 8.62 11.71 7.34
N ARG A 76 9.11 12.81 6.78
CA ARG A 76 8.34 13.61 5.84
C ARG A 76 8.42 13.00 4.45
N ILE A 77 7.26 12.73 3.84
CA ILE A 77 7.16 12.05 2.55
C ILE A 77 6.53 13.00 1.54
N ILE A 78 7.22 13.20 0.41
CA ILE A 78 6.80 14.09 -0.67
C ILE A 78 6.64 13.30 -1.95
N TYR A 79 5.47 13.42 -2.60
CA TYR A 79 5.25 12.94 -3.97
C TYR A 79 4.76 14.08 -4.87
N THR A 80 5.67 14.64 -5.67
CA THR A 80 5.40 15.86 -6.46
C THR A 80 4.42 15.66 -7.61
N GLU A 81 4.22 14.42 -8.04
CA GLU A 81 3.25 14.04 -9.09
C GLU A 81 1.88 13.63 -8.57
N ALA A 82 1.62 13.77 -7.26
CA ALA A 82 0.29 13.48 -6.73
C ALA A 82 -0.77 14.39 -7.40
N ASN A 83 -1.88 13.79 -7.83
CA ASN A 83 -3.05 14.52 -8.26
C ASN A 83 -3.65 15.22 -7.03
N LYS A 84 -3.78 16.56 -7.08
CA LYS A 84 -4.29 17.38 -5.97
C LYS A 84 -5.64 16.93 -5.41
N LYS A 85 -6.49 16.32 -6.23
CA LYS A 85 -7.82 15.83 -5.85
C LYS A 85 -7.85 14.32 -5.51
N GLY A 86 -6.75 13.61 -5.72
CA GLY A 86 -6.64 12.18 -5.44
C GLY A 86 -6.43 11.89 -3.96
N LEU A 87 -6.73 10.65 -3.58
CA LEU A 87 -6.36 10.07 -2.29
C LEU A 87 -5.21 9.09 -2.48
N TYR A 88 -4.35 9.02 -1.48
CA TYR A 88 -3.13 8.23 -1.51
C TYR A 88 -2.96 7.45 -0.20
N THR A 89 -2.26 6.33 -0.33
CA THR A 89 -1.80 5.49 0.77
C THR A 89 -0.29 5.46 0.73
N VAL A 90 0.33 5.63 1.90
CA VAL A 90 1.76 5.44 2.11
C VAL A 90 1.95 4.21 2.97
N MET A 91 2.82 3.32 2.52
CA MET A 91 3.20 2.11 3.23
C MET A 91 4.71 2.11 3.46
N VAL A 92 5.13 1.71 4.66
CA VAL A 92 6.53 1.42 4.97
C VAL A 92 6.67 -0.03 5.41
N GLY A 93 7.53 -0.75 4.71
CA GLY A 93 7.82 -2.15 4.97
C GLY A 93 9.30 -2.40 5.25
N GLU A 94 9.60 -3.44 6.02
CA GLU A 94 10.94 -3.98 6.21
C GLU A 94 11.06 -5.30 5.45
N ALA A 95 12.09 -5.43 4.60
CA ALA A 95 12.30 -6.67 3.87
C ALA A 95 12.74 -7.80 4.81
N VAL A 96 12.06 -8.93 4.73
CA VAL A 96 12.39 -10.09 5.57
C VAL A 96 13.69 -10.74 5.06
N LYS A 97 14.64 -11.01 5.97
CA LYS A 97 15.96 -11.54 5.59
C LYS A 97 15.89 -12.91 4.91
N ASP A 98 15.07 -13.81 5.45
CA ASP A 98 15.12 -15.25 5.19
C ASP A 98 13.96 -15.78 4.32
N PHE A 99 13.09 -14.91 3.81
CA PHE A 99 11.94 -15.30 3.00
C PHE A 99 12.12 -14.91 1.52
N GLU A 100 11.31 -15.54 0.65
CA GLU A 100 11.30 -15.30 -0.80
C GLU A 100 11.19 -13.80 -1.14
N THR A 101 11.67 -13.44 -2.33
CA THR A 101 11.54 -12.09 -2.88
C THR A 101 10.08 -11.64 -2.83
N GLY A 102 9.80 -10.55 -2.09
CA GLY A 102 8.47 -9.91 -2.04
C GLY A 102 7.78 -9.94 -0.69
N TRP A 103 8.34 -10.58 0.34
CA TRP A 103 7.79 -10.55 1.69
C TRP A 103 8.35 -9.39 2.52
N PHE A 104 7.46 -8.65 3.18
CA PHE A 104 7.81 -7.50 4.02
C PHE A 104 7.00 -7.51 5.32
N TYR A 105 7.64 -7.11 6.41
CA TYR A 105 6.91 -6.70 7.61
C TYR A 105 6.37 -5.29 7.40
N LEU A 106 5.04 -5.13 7.47
CA LEU A 106 4.42 -3.83 7.46
C LEU A 106 4.73 -3.11 8.78
N LEU A 107 5.34 -1.92 8.69
CA LEU A 107 5.77 -1.14 9.85
C LEU A 107 4.94 0.13 10.03
N TRP A 108 4.56 0.77 8.94
CA TRP A 108 3.75 1.99 8.97
C TRP A 108 2.79 2.02 7.80
N LEU A 109 1.54 2.39 8.06
CA LEU A 109 0.50 2.52 7.06
C LEU A 109 -0.32 3.79 7.33
N LEU A 110 -0.22 4.73 6.40
CA LEU A 110 -1.04 5.93 6.33
C LEU A 110 -2.00 5.83 5.15
N VAL A 111 -3.26 6.17 5.36
CA VAL A 111 -4.30 6.17 4.33
C VAL A 111 -4.97 7.52 4.24
N ASN A 112 -5.83 7.70 3.22
CA ASN A 112 -6.62 8.92 3.02
C ASN A 112 -5.79 10.20 2.91
N ILE A 113 -4.53 10.10 2.45
CA ILE A 113 -3.67 11.26 2.25
C ILE A 113 -4.17 12.01 1.03
N LYS A 114 -4.59 13.27 1.21
CA LYS A 114 -4.99 14.12 0.09
C LYS A 114 -3.75 14.43 -0.76
N GLY A 115 -3.87 14.27 -2.08
CA GLY A 115 -2.72 14.47 -2.96
C GLY A 115 -2.12 15.87 -2.87
N LYS A 116 -2.94 16.91 -2.65
CA LYS A 116 -2.45 18.28 -2.43
C LYS A 116 -1.50 18.41 -1.23
N ASP A 117 -1.71 17.59 -0.20
CA ASP A 117 -0.94 17.62 1.04
C ASP A 117 0.32 16.75 0.88
N LEU A 118 0.20 15.63 0.15
CA LEU A 118 1.33 14.77 -0.23
C LEU A 118 2.38 15.48 -1.13
N ILE A 119 1.98 16.43 -1.97
CA ILE A 119 2.92 17.24 -2.80
C ILE A 119 3.87 18.06 -1.94
N ILE A 120 3.41 18.53 -0.78
CA ILE A 120 4.21 19.38 0.12
C ILE A 120 4.73 18.62 1.34
N GLY A 121 4.34 17.35 1.48
CA GLY A 121 4.67 16.48 2.60
C GLY A 121 3.98 16.86 3.90
N ASN A 122 2.77 17.41 3.83
CA ASN A 122 1.89 17.54 4.98
C ASN A 122 1.09 16.24 5.14
N LEU A 123 1.29 15.54 6.25
CA LEU A 123 0.63 14.27 6.56
C LEU A 123 -0.24 14.36 7.83
N GLU A 124 -0.50 15.56 8.35
CA GLU A 124 -1.24 15.78 9.60
C GLU A 124 -2.70 15.31 9.52
N ASP A 125 -3.32 15.49 8.35
CA ASP A 125 -4.69 15.10 8.04
C ASP A 125 -4.82 13.62 7.61
N ALA A 126 -3.72 12.88 7.53
CA ALA A 126 -3.74 11.49 7.09
C ALA A 126 -4.25 10.57 8.21
N ASP A 127 -5.00 9.54 7.83
CA ASP A 127 -5.43 8.53 8.79
C ASP A 127 -4.30 7.53 9.01
N GLU A 128 -3.78 7.50 10.22
CA GLU A 128 -2.80 6.49 10.62
C GLU A 128 -3.51 5.19 10.98
N PHE A 129 -3.49 4.25 10.04
CA PHE A 129 -4.09 2.94 10.26
C PHE A 129 -3.23 2.05 11.14
N MET A 130 -1.91 2.10 10.95
CA MET A 130 -0.98 1.30 11.76
C MET A 130 0.38 1.96 11.87
N ARG A 131 0.92 2.02 13.10
CA ARG A 131 2.31 2.38 13.39
C ARG A 131 2.92 1.39 14.36
N LYS A 132 3.95 0.69 13.92
CA LYS A 132 4.76 -0.15 14.79
C LYS A 132 5.87 0.71 15.41
N TYR A 133 5.71 1.07 16.68
CA TYR A 133 6.60 1.96 17.43
C TYR A 133 8.05 1.47 17.59
N ASN A 134 8.32 0.20 17.32
CA ASN A 134 9.68 -0.35 17.32
C ASN A 134 10.03 -0.82 15.92
N MET A 135 10.34 0.13 15.02
CA MET A 135 10.88 -0.22 13.69
C MET A 135 12.20 -1.00 13.77
N MET A 136 12.87 -1.07 14.93
CA MET A 136 14.25 -1.57 15.02
C MET A 136 14.52 -2.24 16.37
N THR A 137 14.26 -3.56 16.44
CA THR A 137 14.77 -4.41 17.52
C THR A 137 16.14 -4.96 17.14
N ASP A 138 17.10 -4.70 18.03
CA ASP A 138 18.48 -5.20 18.13
C ASP A 138 19.56 -4.66 17.19
N ASP A 139 20.66 -4.21 17.82
CA ASP A 139 21.60 -3.18 17.34
C ASP A 139 22.67 -3.65 16.33
N THR A 140 22.51 -4.82 15.73
CA THR A 140 23.58 -5.46 14.94
C THR A 140 23.17 -5.82 13.51
N SER A 141 21.88 -5.76 13.19
CA SER A 141 21.36 -6.15 11.89
C SER A 141 21.14 -4.96 10.97
N LYS A 142 21.79 -4.97 9.79
CA LYS A 142 21.39 -4.11 8.67
C LYS A 142 19.97 -4.51 8.24
N LEU A 143 19.04 -3.57 8.36
CA LEU A 143 17.65 -3.70 7.94
C LEU A 143 17.40 -2.90 6.67
N LEU A 144 16.46 -3.37 5.87
CA LEU A 144 16.16 -2.83 4.56
C LEU A 144 14.72 -2.31 4.55
N PHE A 145 14.57 -0.99 4.55
CA PHE A 145 13.26 -0.34 4.59
C PHE A 145 12.83 0.09 3.19
N MET A 146 11.55 -0.11 2.89
CA MET A 146 10.91 0.25 1.64
C MET A 146 9.74 1.19 1.94
N PHE A 147 9.59 2.22 1.10
CA PHE A 147 8.43 3.09 1.13
C PHE A 147 7.69 2.94 -0.20
N LEU A 148 6.38 2.79 -0.11
CA LEU A 148 5.49 2.67 -1.27
C LEU A 148 4.40 3.73 -1.17
N ILE A 149 4.03 4.27 -2.33
CA ILE A 149 2.91 5.19 -2.49
C ILE A 149 1.94 4.55 -3.47
N MET A 150 0.68 4.47 -3.08
CA MET A 150 -0.40 3.96 -3.91
C MET A 150 -1.44 5.07 -4.07
N ARG A 151 -1.92 5.26 -5.29
CA ARG A 151 -3.10 6.09 -5.55
C ARG A 151 -4.35 5.23 -5.33
N VAL A 152 -5.33 5.78 -4.64
CA VAL A 152 -6.66 5.17 -4.52
C VAL A 152 -7.50 5.67 -5.69
N GLU A 153 -7.98 4.74 -6.52
CA GLU A 153 -8.93 5.00 -7.58
C GLU A 153 -10.34 4.63 -7.08
N PHE A 154 -11.33 5.44 -7.46
CA PHE A 154 -12.75 5.23 -7.19
C PHE A 154 -13.50 5.27 -8.51
#